data_AF-A0A3A0W5F9-F1
#
_entry.id   AF-A0A3A0W5F9-F1
#
_cell.length_a   1.000
_cell.length_b   1.000
_cell.length_c   1.000
_cell.angle_alpha   90.00
_cell.angle_beta   90.00
_cell.angle_gamma   90.00
#
_symmetry.space_group_name_H-M   'P 1'
#
loop_
_entity.id
_entity.type
_entity.pdbx_description
1 polymer ?
#
loop_
_entity_poly.entity_id
_entity_poly.type
_entity_poly.pdbx_seq_one_letter_code
_entity_poly.pdbx_strand_id
1 'polypeptide(L)'
;MQLQELLSISESVQQLLNLIEVYKFGIVTEHKKKEQFQQELHQFIEQEYIKLKNSPFRHTSLIHYNYYHFLEDYKLQPIEELTVGNTIKYISNIQERLFKILHFIKLYL
;
A
#
# COMPACT_ATOMS: atom_id res chain seq x y z
N MET A 1 -4.49 -23.33 -2.72
CA MET A 1 -3.23 -22.56 -2.90
C MET A 1 -3.50 -21.14 -3.38
N GLN A 2 -4.20 -20.91 -4.50
CA GLN A 2 -4.52 -19.53 -4.97
C GLN A 2 -5.42 -18.72 -4.01
N LEU A 3 -6.37 -19.35 -3.31
CA LEU A 3 -7.25 -18.66 -2.35
C LEU A 3 -6.49 -18.10 -1.14
N GLN A 4 -5.53 -18.86 -0.59
CA GLN A 4 -4.72 -18.42 0.56
C GLN A 4 -3.83 -17.24 0.20
N GLU A 5 -3.27 -17.22 -1.02
CA GLU A 5 -2.51 -16.07 -1.52
C GLU A 5 -3.40 -14.84 -1.68
N LEU A 6 -4.60 -14.98 -2.24
CA LEU A 6 -5.56 -13.87 -2.36
C LEU A 6 -5.99 -13.32 -1.00
N LEU A 7 -6.20 -14.19 0.00
CA LEU A 7 -6.46 -13.78 1.38
C LEU A 7 -5.27 -13.03 1.96
N SER A 8 -4.04 -13.52 1.78
CA SER A 8 -2.83 -12.83 2.25
C SER A 8 -2.69 -11.45 1.59
N ILE A 9 -2.93 -11.32 0.29
CA ILE A 9 -2.89 -10.02 -0.38
C ILE A 9 -3.99 -9.10 0.15
N SER A 10 -5.20 -9.61 0.39
CA SER A 10 -6.29 -8.83 0.98
C SER A 10 -5.89 -8.26 2.34
N GLU A 11 -5.29 -9.07 3.21
CA GLU A 11 -4.80 -8.66 4.52
C GLU A 11 -3.71 -7.59 4.39
N SER A 12 -2.72 -7.81 3.52
CA SER A 12 -1.64 -6.85 3.28
C SER A 12 -2.15 -5.52 2.73
N VAL A 13 -3.12 -5.53 1.80
CA VAL A 13 -3.74 -4.31 1.26
C VAL A 13 -4.51 -3.55 2.34
N GLN A 14 -5.24 -4.26 3.22
CA GLN A 14 -5.96 -3.63 4.34
C GLN A 14 -4.99 -3.00 5.35
N GLN A 15 -3.92 -3.70 5.70
CA GLN A 15 -2.89 -3.17 6.59
C GLN A 15 -2.21 -1.93 6.00
N LEU A 16 -1.90 -1.96 4.70
CA LEU A 16 -1.31 -0.82 4.01
C LEU A 16 -2.26 0.39 3.96
N LEU A 17 -3.55 0.17 3.72
CA LEU A 17 -4.58 1.23 3.80
C LEU A 17 -4.61 1.88 5.19
N ASN A 18 -4.53 1.07 6.26
CA ASN A 18 -4.50 1.58 7.63
C ASN A 18 -3.24 2.40 7.91
N LEU A 19 -2.06 1.93 7.49
CA LEU A 19 -0.81 2.66 7.67
C LEU A 19 -0.82 4.01 6.93
N ILE A 20 -1.37 4.03 5.71
CA ILE A 20 -1.52 5.27 4.95
C ILE A 20 -2.49 6.23 5.66
N GLU A 21 -3.59 5.74 6.21
CA GLU A 21 -4.54 6.57 6.95
C GLU A 21 -3.92 7.14 8.24
N VAL A 22 -3.13 6.34 8.97
CA VAL A 22 -2.41 6.82 10.17
C VAL A 22 -1.37 7.88 9.80
N TYR A 23 -0.64 7.69 8.69
CA TYR A 23 0.31 8.70 8.21
C TYR A 23 -0.41 9.99 7.78
N LYS A 24 -1.51 9.87 7.03
CA LYS A 24 -2.37 10.99 6.64
C LYS A 24 -2.90 11.74 7.85
N PHE A 25 -3.38 11.03 8.88
CA PHE A 25 -3.77 11.62 10.17
C PHE A 25 -2.61 12.41 10.78
N GLY A 26 -1.40 11.83 10.78
CA GLY A 26 -0.20 12.48 11.27
C GLY A 26 0.12 13.79 10.55
N ILE A 27 -0.11 13.86 9.24
CA ILE A 27 0.04 15.08 8.44
C ILE A 27 -1.04 16.10 8.80
N VAL A 28 -2.32 15.71 8.77
CA VAL A 28 -3.46 16.61 9.00
C VAL A 28 -3.43 17.25 10.39
N THR A 29 -2.92 16.52 11.38
CA THR A 29 -2.90 16.96 12.79
C THR A 29 -1.54 17.49 13.25
N GLU A 30 -0.55 17.57 12.35
CA GLU A 30 0.85 17.89 12.69
C GLU A 30 1.37 17.04 13.86
N HIS A 31 1.02 15.75 13.86
CA HIS A 31 1.27 14.87 14.99
C HIS A 31 2.79 14.68 15.19
N LYS A 32 3.24 14.72 16.45
CA LYS A 32 4.66 14.55 16.82
C LYS A 32 5.31 13.25 16.35
N LYS A 33 4.51 12.22 16.04
CA LYS A 33 4.98 10.91 15.54
C LYS A 33 4.82 10.74 14.03
N LYS A 34 4.53 11.81 13.28
CA LYS A 34 4.32 11.74 11.81
C LYS A 34 5.49 11.05 11.08
N GLU A 35 6.73 11.38 11.44
CA GLU A 35 7.93 10.73 10.89
C GLU A 35 7.99 9.24 11.21
N GLN A 36 7.60 8.83 12.42
CA GLN A 36 7.51 7.42 12.80
C GLN A 36 6.46 6.70 11.95
N PHE A 37 5.28 7.28 11.76
CA PHE A 37 4.24 6.69 10.91
C PHE A 37 4.69 6.53 9.45
N GLN A 38 5.45 7.49 8.94
CA GLN A 38 6.05 7.42 7.61
C GLN A 38 7.04 6.26 7.50
N GLN A 39 7.93 6.12 8.49
CA GLN A 39 8.90 5.03 8.53
C GLN A 39 8.23 3.66 8.60
N GLU A 40 7.20 3.50 9.43
CA GLU A 40 6.42 2.27 9.52
C GLU A 40 5.74 1.92 8.19
N LEU A 41 5.17 2.92 7.51
CA LEU A 41 4.59 2.76 6.18
C LEU A 41 5.62 2.30 5.14
N HIS A 42 6.78 2.96 5.07
CA HIS A 42 7.84 2.62 4.11
C HIS A 42 8.44 1.25 4.39
N GLN A 43 8.67 0.91 5.66
CA GLN A 43 9.17 -0.41 6.06
C GLN A 43 8.20 -1.52 5.66
N PHE A 44 6.90 -1.31 5.85
CA PHE A 44 5.89 -2.29 5.45
C PHE A 44 5.88 -2.49 3.92
N ILE A 45 5.95 -1.41 3.13
CA ILE A 45 6.02 -1.49 1.67
C ILE A 45 7.25 -2.28 1.20
N GLU A 46 8.42 -2.01 1.78
CA GLU A 46 9.66 -2.73 1.43
C GLU A 46 9.57 -4.22 1.77
N GLN A 47 9.04 -4.56 2.95
CA GLN A 47 8.87 -5.94 3.39
C GLN A 47 7.92 -6.72 2.45
N GLU A 48 6.76 -6.15 2.15
CA GLU A 48 5.79 -6.78 1.24
C GLU A 48 6.32 -6.86 -0.20
N TYR A 49 7.06 -5.84 -0.66
CA TYR A 49 7.71 -5.88 -1.97
C TYR A 49 8.70 -7.04 -2.06
N ILE A 50 9.57 -7.20 -1.06
CA ILE A 50 10.55 -8.31 -1.04
C ILE A 50 9.84 -9.66 -1.00
N LYS A 51 8.79 -9.80 -0.17
CA LYS A 51 7.98 -11.02 -0.06
C LYS A 51 7.36 -11.39 -1.41
N LEU A 52 6.68 -10.45 -2.09
CA LEU A 52 6.04 -10.71 -3.38
C LEU A 52 7.04 -10.87 -4.53
N LYS A 53 8.16 -10.12 -4.52
CA LYS A 53 9.20 -10.23 -5.54
C LYS A 53 9.74 -11.66 -5.64
N ASN A 54 9.90 -12.32 -4.49
CA ASN A 54 10.40 -13.69 -4.37
C ASN A 54 9.29 -14.75 -4.44
N SER A 55 8.02 -14.34 -4.52
CA SER A 55 6.87 -15.26 -4.61
C SER A 55 6.68 -15.76 -6.05
N PRO A 56 6.38 -17.06 -6.25
CA PRO A 56 6.00 -17.57 -7.56
C PRO A 56 4.66 -17.00 -8.05
N PHE A 57 3.87 -16.40 -7.16
CA PHE A 57 2.54 -15.88 -7.48
C PHE A 57 2.53 -14.47 -8.08
N ARG A 58 3.67 -13.78 -8.09
CA ARG A 58 3.82 -12.37 -8.47
C ARG A 58 3.11 -11.95 -9.76
N HIS A 59 3.03 -12.83 -10.75
CA HIS A 59 2.37 -12.57 -12.04
C HIS A 59 1.30 -13.60 -12.41
N THR A 60 0.76 -14.31 -11.41
CA THR A 60 -0.21 -15.39 -11.64
C THR A 60 -1.65 -14.91 -11.79
N SER A 61 -1.95 -13.68 -11.38
CA SER A 61 -3.22 -13.03 -11.69
C SER A 61 -3.04 -11.51 -11.79
N LEU A 62 -4.06 -10.86 -12.36
CA LEU A 62 -4.10 -9.39 -12.47
C LEU A 62 -4.03 -8.72 -11.09
N ILE A 63 -4.57 -9.36 -10.04
CA ILE A 63 -4.47 -8.87 -8.65
C ILE A 63 -3.02 -8.87 -8.18
N HIS A 64 -2.30 -9.99 -8.35
CA HIS A 64 -0.90 -10.10 -7.96
C HIS A 64 -0.04 -9.10 -8.71
N TYR A 65 -0.26 -8.98 -10.02
CA TYR A 65 0.43 -8.02 -10.88
C TYR A 65 0.18 -6.57 -10.41
N ASN A 66 -1.07 -6.18 -10.20
CA ASN A 66 -1.43 -4.82 -9.79
C ASN A 66 -0.88 -4.47 -8.40
N TYR A 67 -0.96 -5.41 -7.45
CA TYR A 67 -0.44 -5.17 -6.11
C TYR A 67 1.10 -5.12 -6.10
N TYR A 68 1.76 -6.01 -6.85
CA TYR A 68 3.22 -5.97 -6.98
C TYR A 68 3.70 -4.65 -7.57
N HIS A 69 3.11 -4.18 -8.67
CA HIS A 69 3.49 -2.90 -9.26
C HIS A 69 3.15 -1.70 -8.38
N PHE A 70 2.04 -1.76 -7.62
CA PHE A 70 1.78 -0.75 -6.60
C PHE A 70 2.95 -0.68 -5.60
N LEU A 71 3.41 -1.82 -5.07
CA LEU A 71 4.53 -1.85 -4.12
C LEU A 71 5.84 -1.37 -4.76
N GLU A 72 6.08 -1.74 -6.02
CA GLU A 72 7.26 -1.30 -6.77
C GLU A 72 7.29 0.22 -6.96
N ASP A 73 6.17 0.82 -7.37
CA ASP A 73 6.03 2.27 -7.53
C ASP A 73 6.42 3.00 -6.24
N TYR A 74 5.88 2.59 -5.10
CA TYR A 74 6.09 3.28 -3.82
C TYR A 74 7.33 2.82 -3.06
N LYS A 75 8.02 1.80 -3.53
CA LYS A 75 9.41 1.54 -3.17
C LYS A 75 10.35 2.54 -3.85
N LEU A 76 10.15 2.77 -5.14
CA LEU A 76 11.00 3.66 -5.94
C LEU A 76 10.70 5.14 -5.67
N GLN A 77 9.44 5.46 -5.39
CA GLN A 77 8.96 6.79 -5.05
C GLN A 77 8.17 6.71 -3.74
N PRO A 78 8.84 6.79 -2.59
CA PRO A 78 8.19 6.68 -1.29
C PRO A 78 7.03 7.66 -1.11
N ILE A 79 6.06 7.26 -0.30
CA ILE A 79 4.90 8.12 0.02
C ILE A 79 5.37 9.20 0.99
N GLU A 80 5.45 10.43 0.52
CA GLU A 80 5.93 11.58 1.29
C GLU A 80 5.02 12.80 1.12
N GLU A 81 5.22 13.80 1.97
CA GLU A 81 4.59 15.10 1.82
C GLU A 81 5.12 15.79 0.56
N LEU A 82 4.20 16.36 -0.23
CA LEU A 82 4.61 17.11 -1.42
C LEU A 82 5.24 18.44 -1.00
N THR A 83 6.38 18.77 -1.62
CA THR A 83 6.99 20.09 -1.48
C THR A 83 6.11 21.19 -2.09
N VAL A 84 5.34 20.86 -3.13
CA VAL A 84 4.38 21.73 -3.80
C VAL A 84 3.11 20.94 -4.14
N GLY A 85 1.95 21.49 -3.80
CA GLY A 85 0.65 20.91 -4.12
C GLY A 85 -0.10 20.39 -2.88
N ASN A 86 -1.15 19.59 -3.12
CA ASN A 86 -2.03 19.11 -2.05
C ASN A 86 -1.68 17.67 -1.64
N THR A 87 -0.88 17.55 -0.58
CA THR A 87 -0.46 16.27 0.00
C THR A 87 -1.65 15.37 0.37
N ILE A 88 -2.72 15.93 0.95
CA ILE A 88 -3.88 15.14 1.38
C ILE A 88 -4.61 14.53 0.18
N LYS A 89 -4.76 15.29 -0.91
CA LYS A 89 -5.33 14.80 -2.16
C LYS A 89 -4.42 13.75 -2.80
N TYR A 90 -3.11 13.99 -2.82
CA TYR A 90 -2.13 13.02 -3.30
C TYR A 90 -2.27 11.69 -2.56
N ILE A 91 -2.20 11.69 -1.22
CA ILE A 91 -2.35 10.49 -0.40
C ILE A 91 -3.72 9.82 -0.61
N SER A 92 -4.79 10.61 -0.72
CA SER A 92 -6.14 10.05 -0.98
C SER A 92 -6.20 9.32 -2.33
N ASN A 93 -5.54 9.82 -3.37
CA ASN A 93 -5.46 9.13 -4.67
C ASN A 93 -4.70 7.78 -4.53
N ILE A 94 -3.67 7.71 -3.68
CA ILE A 94 -2.96 6.46 -3.38
C ILE A 94 -3.90 5.46 -2.71
N GLN A 95 -4.66 5.91 -1.71
CA GLN A 95 -5.66 5.08 -1.03
C GLN A 95 -6.72 4.57 -2.02
N GLU A 96 -7.21 5.41 -2.93
CA GLU A 96 -8.14 4.99 -3.99
C GLU A 96 -7.58 3.90 -4.90
N ARG A 97 -6.29 3.95 -5.26
CA ARG A 97 -5.62 2.88 -6.02
C ARG A 97 -5.65 1.56 -5.24
N LEU A 98 -5.36 1.58 -3.93
CA LEU A 98 -5.43 0.38 -3.08
C LEU A 98 -6.85 -0.13 -2.88
N PHE A 99 -7.83 0.76 -2.72
CA PHE A 99 -9.24 0.36 -2.61
C PHE A 99 -9.72 -0.37 -3.86
N LYS A 100 -9.27 0.03 -5.06
CA LYS A 100 -9.57 -0.70 -6.29
C LYS A 100 -9.00 -2.12 -6.25
N ILE A 101 -7.75 -2.29 -5.81
CA ILE A 101 -7.13 -3.62 -5.65
C ILE A 101 -7.93 -4.46 -4.65
N LEU A 102 -8.27 -3.90 -3.49
CA LEU A 102 -9.05 -4.59 -2.46
C LEU A 102 -10.44 -4.98 -2.96
N HIS A 103 -11.10 -4.08 -3.68
CA HIS A 103 -12.41 -4.34 -4.28
C HIS A 103 -12.33 -5.51 -5.27
N PHE A 104 -11.31 -5.51 -6.15
CA PHE A 104 -11.09 -6.63 -7.06
C PHE A 104 -10.91 -7.94 -6.29
N ILE A 105 -10.08 -7.98 -5.25
CA ILE A 105 -9.88 -9.20 -4.45
C ILE A 105 -11.21 -9.71 -3.88
N LYS A 106 -12.03 -8.82 -3.32
CA LYS A 106 -13.34 -9.17 -2.74
C LYS A 106 -14.36 -9.68 -3.76
N LEU A 107 -14.20 -9.41 -5.05
CA LEU A 107 -15.06 -10.00 -6.09
C LEU A 107 -14.71 -11.47 -6.38
N TYR A 108 -13.52 -11.92 -5.99
CA TYR A 108 -13.04 -13.29 -6.22
C TYR A 108 -12.95 -14.12 -4.93
N LEU A 109 -13.23 -13.53 -3.77
CA LEU A 109 -13.38 -14.21 -2.47
C LEU A 109 -14.86 -14.53 -2.23
#